data_AF-A0A432Z1J1-F1
#
_entry.id   AF-A0A432Z1J1-F1
#
_cell.length_a   1.000
_cell.length_b   1.000
_cell.length_c   1.000
_cell.angle_alpha   90.00
_cell.angle_beta   90.00
_cell.angle_gamma   90.00
#
_symmetry.space_group_name_H-M   'P 1'
#
loop_
_entity.id
_entity.type
_entity.pdbx_description
1 polymer ?
#
loop_
_entity_poly.entity_id
_entity_poly.type
_entity_poly.pdbx_seq_one_letter_code
_entity_poly.pdbx_strand_id
1 'polypeptide(L)'
;MNVILHIGAPKTGTSAIQFFLNENRNRLKKHGFYYPEHNFDPNNVSGGHASFGALLVEGNLEEAKALLKQWLNEAKACNCRLLLSAEAMYRRPESVVSLFEGHELGVLAYFRHPLESLISNHNQSIKRHYSTLTLDDFLYKQVGVNNRGVNGQIFFDWQKVLKDDQLTVRPYYFPTFHKGRIELDFLKRIGIEGWAANRFKLKKRKINTSYTEGALEIKRLLNGVLNPEKNRESIVIDRVLQGYSDKSNNKLDIGKKQAVNTAVFNAISDRYQRSMERMRDNLLAFCPDDFMRPQTVAPLAQTEARKSLEDVISAYKELCRQEPELMERLQLRLADKLQSEERDEIPYAQLKLAEMMGLPVREPKPKPPLPSNALDVFLSENSKPVDYLREISKWLERYGDTESACEVLDKAIEIAAKGENKKALQRLRKTYQQRLETLNEED
;
A
#
# COMPACT_ATOMS: atom_id res chain seq x y z
N MET A 1 21.92 19.45 -27.62
CA MET A 1 20.52 19.07 -27.97
C MET A 1 19.71 19.06 -26.70
N ASN A 2 18.43 19.36 -26.79
CA ASN A 2 17.59 19.57 -25.61
C ASN A 2 16.76 18.32 -25.36
N VAL A 3 16.83 17.83 -24.12
CA VAL A 3 16.20 16.60 -23.65
C VAL A 3 15.33 16.93 -22.44
N ILE A 4 14.11 16.40 -22.43
CA ILE A 4 13.21 16.47 -21.28
C ILE A 4 12.95 15.06 -20.76
N LEU A 5 13.18 14.85 -19.47
CA LEU A 5 12.88 13.60 -18.78
C LEU A 5 11.69 13.78 -17.84
N HIS A 6 10.70 12.91 -17.95
CA HIS A 6 9.68 12.70 -16.93
C HIS A 6 10.02 11.45 -16.11
N ILE A 7 10.54 11.65 -14.90
CA ILE A 7 11.16 10.59 -14.10
C ILE A 7 10.19 9.89 -13.13
N GLY A 8 8.96 10.39 -12.92
CA GLY A 8 8.06 9.91 -11.86
C GLY A 8 7.76 10.98 -10.81
N ALA A 9 7.48 10.69 -9.55
CA ALA A 9 7.74 9.49 -8.72
C ALA A 9 6.71 8.34 -8.85
N PRO A 10 6.94 7.18 -8.19
CA PRO A 10 5.91 6.15 -8.09
C PRO A 10 4.58 6.70 -7.58
N LYS A 11 3.48 6.29 -8.24
CA LYS A 11 2.10 6.65 -7.87
C LYS A 11 1.74 8.14 -7.98
N THR A 12 2.42 8.87 -8.88
CA THR A 12 2.12 10.28 -9.20
C THR A 12 1.55 10.46 -10.60
N GLY A 13 0.69 9.53 -11.06
CA GLY A 13 0.02 9.63 -12.35
C GLY A 13 0.90 9.34 -13.58
N THR A 14 2.07 8.74 -13.38
CA THR A 14 3.05 8.43 -14.44
C THR A 14 2.44 7.66 -15.61
N SER A 15 1.67 6.60 -15.35
CA SER A 15 1.02 5.83 -16.42
C SER A 15 0.00 6.64 -17.22
N ALA A 16 -0.68 7.62 -16.59
CA ALA A 16 -1.62 8.49 -17.29
C ALA A 16 -0.88 9.44 -18.25
N ILE A 17 0.23 10.03 -17.79
CA ILE A 17 1.10 10.87 -18.63
C ILE A 17 1.68 10.03 -19.77
N GLN A 18 2.29 8.89 -19.48
CA GLN A 18 2.95 8.04 -20.48
C GLN A 18 1.97 7.49 -21.52
N PHE A 19 0.76 7.13 -21.11
CA PHE A 19 -0.31 6.74 -22.04
C PHE A 19 -0.69 7.92 -22.94
N PHE A 20 -0.94 9.09 -22.34
CA PHE A 20 -1.31 10.31 -23.06
C PHE A 20 -0.25 10.74 -24.08
N LEU A 21 1.03 10.68 -23.73
CA LEU A 21 2.14 11.01 -24.63
C LEU A 21 2.21 10.03 -25.80
N ASN A 22 2.06 8.72 -25.55
CA ASN A 22 2.10 7.72 -26.62
C ASN A 22 0.97 7.91 -27.64
N GLU A 23 -0.25 8.16 -27.16
CA GLU A 23 -1.42 8.43 -28.02
C GLU A 23 -1.32 9.74 -28.82
N ASN A 24 -0.40 10.62 -28.43
CA ASN A 24 -0.22 11.94 -29.02
C ASN A 24 1.17 12.15 -29.66
N ARG A 25 1.96 11.10 -29.92
CA ARG A 25 3.30 11.20 -30.54
C ARG A 25 3.34 12.09 -31.78
N ASN A 26 2.41 11.89 -32.71
CA ASN A 26 2.34 12.72 -33.92
C ASN A 26 2.06 14.20 -33.64
N ARG A 27 1.34 14.51 -32.55
CA ARG A 27 1.09 15.90 -32.15
C ARG A 27 2.26 16.49 -31.38
N LEU A 28 2.93 15.69 -30.54
CA LEU A 28 4.18 16.07 -29.88
C LEU A 28 5.23 16.46 -30.94
N LYS A 29 5.38 15.64 -31.99
CA LYS A 29 6.31 15.91 -33.09
C LYS A 29 6.03 17.24 -33.79
N LYS A 30 4.75 17.56 -34.04
CA LYS A 30 4.33 18.87 -34.61
C LYS A 30 4.66 20.07 -33.70
N HIS A 31 4.88 19.85 -32.41
CA HIS A 31 5.27 20.89 -31.44
C HIS A 31 6.75 20.76 -31.05
N GLY A 32 7.57 20.09 -31.88
CA GLY A 32 9.02 20.00 -31.68
C GLY A 32 9.44 19.01 -30.59
N PHE A 33 8.65 17.95 -30.35
CA PHE A 33 8.99 16.89 -29.41
C PHE A 33 8.97 15.51 -30.05
N TYR A 34 10.10 14.82 -29.97
CA TYR A 34 10.23 13.42 -30.33
C TYR A 34 10.04 12.59 -29.06
N TYR A 35 8.98 11.79 -29.05
CA TYR A 35 8.68 10.84 -27.99
C TYR A 35 8.74 9.43 -28.61
N PRO A 36 9.80 8.64 -28.33
CA PRO A 36 9.98 7.32 -28.91
C PRO A 36 8.78 6.39 -28.70
N GLU A 37 8.65 5.42 -29.61
CA GLU A 37 7.64 4.36 -29.47
C GLU A 37 7.97 3.42 -28.32
N HIS A 38 6.95 2.99 -27.59
CA HIS A 38 7.07 1.95 -26.58
C HIS A 38 5.76 1.16 -26.46
N ASN A 39 5.87 -0.08 -25.98
CA ASN A 39 4.74 -1.01 -25.88
C ASN A 39 3.92 -0.80 -24.60
N PHE A 40 2.66 -1.24 -24.64
CA PHE A 40 1.77 -1.31 -23.48
C PHE A 40 1.78 -2.72 -22.87
N ASP A 41 1.43 -2.82 -21.59
CA ASP A 41 1.14 -4.11 -20.97
C ASP A 41 -0.22 -4.69 -21.44
N PRO A 42 -0.56 -5.95 -21.10
CA PRO A 42 -1.85 -6.55 -21.45
C PRO A 42 -3.10 -5.81 -20.91
N ASN A 43 -2.93 -4.95 -19.91
CA ASN A 43 -3.99 -4.11 -19.33
C ASN A 43 -4.03 -2.71 -19.98
N ASN A 44 -3.30 -2.51 -21.08
CA ASN A 44 -3.16 -1.24 -21.78
C ASN A 44 -2.56 -0.12 -20.89
N VAL A 45 -1.75 -0.51 -19.91
CA VAL A 45 -0.99 0.41 -19.05
C VAL A 45 0.35 0.67 -19.71
N SER A 46 0.65 1.96 -19.85
CA SER A 46 1.92 2.43 -20.39
C SER A 46 2.99 2.40 -19.30
N GLY A 47 4.10 1.71 -19.56
CA GLY A 47 5.33 1.80 -18.75
C GLY A 47 6.27 2.93 -19.18
N GLY A 48 5.91 3.66 -20.24
CA GLY A 48 6.81 4.59 -20.91
C GLY A 48 8.01 3.85 -21.51
N HIS A 49 9.17 4.47 -21.42
CA HIS A 49 10.46 3.92 -21.86
C HIS A 49 11.03 2.96 -20.82
N ALA A 50 10.20 2.04 -20.32
CA ALA A 50 10.56 1.08 -19.29
C ALA A 50 11.73 0.17 -19.71
N SER A 51 11.89 -0.11 -21.01
CA SER A 51 13.05 -0.85 -21.55
C SER A 51 14.36 -0.11 -21.26
N PHE A 52 14.43 1.19 -21.53
CA PHE A 52 15.58 2.02 -21.15
C PHE A 52 15.79 2.02 -19.65
N GLY A 53 14.69 2.14 -18.89
CA GLY A 53 14.70 2.02 -17.44
C GLY A 53 15.27 0.69 -16.92
N ALA A 54 14.93 -0.43 -17.56
CA ALA A 54 15.38 -1.76 -17.19
C ALA A 54 16.89 -1.92 -17.39
N LEU A 55 17.44 -1.41 -18.51
CA LEU A 55 18.88 -1.39 -18.75
C LEU A 55 19.64 -0.65 -17.64
N LEU A 56 19.09 0.47 -17.15
CA LEU A 56 19.67 1.19 -15.99
C LEU A 56 19.57 0.39 -14.69
N VAL A 57 18.53 -0.43 -14.54
CA VAL A 57 18.34 -1.28 -13.36
C VAL A 57 19.30 -2.45 -13.33
N GLU A 58 19.51 -3.07 -14.49
CA GLU A 58 20.39 -4.21 -14.71
C GLU A 58 21.87 -3.82 -14.78
N GLY A 59 22.17 -2.53 -14.98
CA GLY A 59 23.54 -2.03 -15.10
C GLY A 59 24.12 -2.09 -16.51
N ASN A 60 23.28 -2.36 -17.52
CA ASN A 60 23.66 -2.46 -18.93
C ASN A 60 23.82 -1.07 -19.57
N LEU A 61 24.80 -0.29 -19.08
CA LEU A 61 24.99 1.10 -19.47
C LEU A 61 25.34 1.28 -20.96
N GLU A 62 26.09 0.35 -21.56
CA GLU A 62 26.46 0.45 -22.98
C GLU A 62 25.24 0.28 -23.91
N GLU A 63 24.35 -0.66 -23.59
CA GLU A 63 23.07 -0.81 -24.30
C GLU A 63 22.18 0.41 -24.11
N ALA A 64 22.12 0.96 -22.89
CA ALA A 64 21.40 2.20 -22.62
C ALA A 64 21.94 3.37 -23.45
N LYS A 65 23.27 3.53 -23.54
CA LYS A 65 23.92 4.54 -24.40
C LYS A 65 23.59 4.35 -25.87
N ALA A 66 23.63 3.10 -26.37
CA ALA A 66 23.31 2.80 -27.76
C ALA A 66 21.85 3.16 -28.09
N LEU A 67 20.91 2.77 -27.23
CA LEU A 67 19.48 3.08 -27.38
C LEU A 67 19.23 4.59 -27.31
N LEU A 68 19.86 5.29 -26.36
CA LEU A 68 19.77 6.74 -26.25
C LEU A 68 20.32 7.43 -27.51
N LYS A 69 21.48 6.99 -28.01
CA LYS A 69 22.08 7.53 -29.25
C LYS A 69 21.14 7.38 -30.44
N GLN A 70 20.46 6.24 -30.57
CA GLN A 70 19.43 6.05 -31.59
C GLN A 70 18.32 7.09 -31.47
N TRP A 71 17.71 7.23 -30.29
CA TRP A 71 16.62 8.19 -30.08
C TRP A 71 17.04 9.65 -30.27
N LEU A 72 18.27 10.01 -29.89
CA LEU A 72 18.83 11.33 -30.15
C LEU A 72 18.97 11.59 -31.65
N ASN A 73 19.42 10.60 -32.44
CA ASN A 73 19.54 10.74 -33.89
C ASN A 73 18.16 10.89 -34.56
N GLU A 74 17.18 10.11 -34.14
CA GLU A 74 15.79 10.20 -34.63
C GLU A 74 15.16 11.56 -34.29
N ALA A 75 15.39 12.07 -33.08
CA ALA A 75 14.94 13.39 -32.66
C ALA A 75 15.60 14.50 -33.50
N LYS A 76 16.91 14.40 -33.77
CA LYS A 76 17.64 15.36 -34.63
C LYS A 76 17.11 15.34 -36.06
N ALA A 77 16.87 14.16 -36.63
CA ALA A 77 16.37 13.99 -38.00
C ALA A 77 15.02 14.66 -38.23
N CYS A 78 14.23 14.88 -37.17
CA CYS A 78 12.96 15.60 -37.24
C CYS A 78 12.98 16.98 -36.56
N ASN A 79 14.16 17.55 -36.28
CA ASN A 79 14.34 18.84 -35.62
C ASN A 79 13.49 19.00 -34.34
N CYS A 80 13.43 17.92 -33.55
CA CYS A 80 12.65 17.85 -32.33
C CYS A 80 13.54 17.71 -31.10
N ARG A 81 13.07 18.18 -29.95
CA ARG A 81 13.64 17.88 -28.63
C ARG A 81 13.29 16.44 -28.26
N LEU A 82 14.18 15.74 -27.57
CA LEU A 82 13.88 14.39 -27.09
C LEU A 82 13.06 14.46 -25.80
N LEU A 83 11.93 13.76 -25.74
CA LEU A 83 11.09 13.63 -24.56
C LEU A 83 11.05 12.16 -24.14
N LEU A 84 11.55 11.86 -22.95
CA LEU A 84 11.50 10.51 -22.38
C LEU A 84 10.68 10.50 -21.10
N SER A 85 10.12 9.33 -20.79
CA SER A 85 9.48 9.09 -19.51
C SER A 85 9.68 7.65 -19.08
N ALA A 86 10.24 7.44 -17.89
CA ALA A 86 10.40 6.12 -17.28
C ALA A 86 10.55 6.26 -15.76
N GLU A 87 9.72 5.56 -15.00
CA GLU A 87 9.75 5.60 -13.52
C GLU A 87 11.03 4.97 -12.95
N ALA A 88 11.64 4.02 -13.66
CA ALA A 88 12.88 3.38 -13.25
C ALA A 88 14.07 4.36 -13.14
N MET A 89 14.00 5.51 -13.83
CA MET A 89 14.99 6.59 -13.69
C MET A 89 14.94 7.24 -12.29
N TYR A 90 13.76 7.28 -11.65
CA TYR A 90 13.51 8.05 -10.42
C TYR A 90 14.58 7.86 -9.34
N ARG A 91 15.04 6.63 -9.12
CA ARG A 91 15.99 6.29 -8.04
C ARG A 91 17.46 6.32 -8.47
N ARG A 92 17.77 6.79 -9.68
CA ARG A 92 19.10 6.67 -10.30
C ARG A 92 19.61 8.02 -10.87
N PRO A 93 19.64 9.10 -10.06
CA PRO A 93 20.02 10.42 -10.56
C PRO A 93 21.39 10.43 -11.25
N GLU A 94 22.42 9.91 -10.59
CA GLU A 94 23.80 9.89 -11.12
C GLU A 94 23.93 9.10 -12.44
N SER A 95 23.43 7.85 -12.46
CA SER A 95 23.50 6.99 -13.65
C SER A 95 22.70 7.54 -14.81
N VAL A 96 21.60 8.25 -14.54
CA VAL A 96 20.81 8.88 -15.60
C VAL A 96 21.54 10.10 -16.13
N VAL A 97 21.95 11.03 -15.27
CA VAL A 97 22.59 12.29 -15.70
C VAL A 97 23.85 12.05 -16.51
N SER A 98 24.69 11.07 -16.13
CA SER A 98 25.92 10.75 -16.87
C SER A 98 25.67 10.30 -18.31
N LEU A 99 24.52 9.70 -18.62
CA LEU A 99 24.16 9.30 -19.99
C LEU A 99 23.80 10.50 -20.88
N PHE A 100 23.48 11.66 -20.30
CA PHE A 100 23.09 12.87 -21.02
C PHE A 100 24.16 13.96 -20.96
N GLU A 101 25.40 13.62 -20.60
CA GLU A 101 26.53 14.56 -20.66
C GLU A 101 26.70 15.16 -22.06
N GLY A 102 26.91 16.49 -22.13
CA GLY A 102 26.96 17.23 -23.38
C GLY A 102 25.59 17.55 -24.01
N HIS A 103 24.49 17.30 -23.30
CA HIS A 103 23.14 17.69 -23.70
C HIS A 103 22.50 18.65 -22.69
N GLU A 104 21.57 19.48 -23.17
CA GLU A 104 20.76 20.33 -22.31
C GLU A 104 19.63 19.49 -21.74
N LEU A 105 19.72 19.16 -20.45
CA LEU A 105 18.78 18.28 -19.77
C LEU A 105 17.78 19.10 -18.94
N GLY A 106 16.50 18.79 -19.07
CA GLY A 106 15.45 19.21 -18.15
C GLY A 106 14.74 18.00 -17.56
N VAL A 107 14.44 18.03 -16.27
CA VAL A 107 13.80 16.96 -15.51
C VAL A 107 12.51 17.50 -14.91
N LEU A 108 11.40 16.83 -15.21
CA LEU A 108 10.08 17.13 -14.67
C LEU A 108 9.59 15.95 -13.85
N ALA A 109 9.10 16.24 -12.65
CA ALA A 109 8.57 15.24 -11.74
C ALA A 109 7.40 15.78 -10.91
N TYR A 110 6.66 14.84 -10.32
CA TYR A 110 5.60 15.15 -9.38
C TYR A 110 5.90 14.52 -8.02
N PHE A 111 5.58 15.23 -6.95
CA PHE A 111 5.71 14.80 -5.56
C PHE A 111 4.34 14.70 -4.92
N ARG A 112 4.06 13.56 -4.29
CA ARG A 112 2.78 13.30 -3.63
C ARG A 112 2.94 13.39 -2.13
N HIS A 113 1.96 14.03 -1.47
CA HIS A 113 1.92 14.16 -0.02
C HIS A 113 2.23 12.80 0.66
N PRO A 114 3.10 12.74 1.69
CA PRO A 114 3.58 11.52 2.31
C PRO A 114 2.47 10.54 2.70
N LEU A 115 1.44 10.99 3.43
CA LEU A 115 0.29 10.15 3.78
C LEU A 115 -0.46 9.62 2.55
N GLU A 116 -0.63 10.43 1.52
CA GLU A 116 -1.27 10.03 0.27
C GLU A 116 -0.44 8.98 -0.48
N SER A 117 0.88 9.10 -0.42
CA SER A 117 1.82 8.13 -0.96
C SER A 117 1.74 6.80 -0.20
N LEU A 118 1.68 6.84 1.13
CA LEU A 118 1.54 5.64 1.96
C LEU A 118 0.21 4.92 1.72
N ILE A 119 -0.92 5.63 1.60
CA ILE A 119 -2.22 5.03 1.24
C ILE A 119 -2.14 4.39 -0.14
N SER A 120 -1.52 5.07 -1.10
CA SER A 120 -1.34 4.49 -2.43
C SER A 120 -0.47 3.23 -2.41
N ASN A 121 0.52 3.16 -1.52
CA ASN A 121 1.37 1.99 -1.33
C ASN A 121 0.58 0.85 -0.66
N HIS A 122 -0.24 1.15 0.35
CA HIS A 122 -1.14 0.20 0.98
C HIS A 122 -2.10 -0.42 -0.04
N ASN A 123 -2.80 0.40 -0.82
CA ASN A 123 -3.70 -0.05 -1.87
C ASN A 123 -2.99 -0.95 -2.89
N GLN A 124 -1.77 -0.58 -3.28
CA GLN A 124 -0.95 -1.39 -4.19
C GLN A 124 -0.54 -2.72 -3.56
N SER A 125 -0.17 -2.73 -2.27
CA SER A 125 0.22 -3.94 -1.55
C SER A 125 -0.92 -4.95 -1.47
N ILE A 126 -2.15 -4.48 -1.31
CA ILE A 126 -3.35 -5.32 -1.37
C ILE A 126 -3.57 -5.86 -2.78
N LYS A 127 -3.48 -5.01 -3.81
CA LYS A 127 -3.76 -5.40 -5.20
C LYS A 127 -2.73 -6.37 -5.79
N ARG A 128 -1.45 -6.17 -5.49
CA ARG A 128 -0.33 -6.85 -6.20
C ARG A 128 0.54 -7.73 -5.32
N HIS A 129 0.53 -7.52 -4.00
CA HIS A 129 1.44 -8.18 -3.07
C HIS A 129 0.71 -8.97 -1.99
N TYR A 130 -0.57 -9.28 -2.21
CA TYR A 130 -1.39 -10.11 -1.32
C TYR A 130 -1.44 -9.62 0.13
N SER A 131 -1.24 -8.32 0.38
CA SER A 131 -1.30 -7.80 1.75
C SER A 131 -2.69 -7.96 2.34
N THR A 132 -2.73 -8.38 3.60
CA THR A 132 -3.95 -8.51 4.43
C THR A 132 -4.02 -7.43 5.51
N LEU A 133 -3.00 -6.56 5.62
CA LEU A 133 -2.92 -5.53 6.66
C LEU A 133 -4.02 -4.49 6.49
N THR A 134 -4.66 -4.09 7.60
CA THR A 134 -5.52 -2.90 7.61
C THR A 134 -4.71 -1.65 7.30
N LEU A 135 -5.39 -0.55 6.95
CA LEU A 135 -4.69 0.72 6.72
C LEU A 135 -3.96 1.19 7.99
N ASP A 136 -4.59 1.07 9.15
CA ASP A 136 -3.98 1.39 10.45
C ASP A 136 -2.72 0.57 10.71
N ASP A 137 -2.80 -0.76 10.59
CA ASP A 137 -1.63 -1.63 10.83
C ASP A 137 -0.50 -1.34 9.84
N PHE A 138 -0.85 -1.07 8.58
CA PHE A 138 0.11 -0.68 7.56
C PHE A 138 0.80 0.62 7.93
N LEU A 139 0.04 1.67 8.27
CA LEU A 139 0.59 2.98 8.63
C LEU A 139 1.40 2.93 9.92
N TYR A 140 0.94 2.19 10.93
CA TYR A 140 1.68 1.98 12.18
C TYR A 140 3.08 1.40 11.91
N LYS A 141 3.18 0.40 11.02
CA LYS A 141 4.48 -0.15 10.58
C LYS A 141 5.38 0.86 9.87
N GLN A 142 4.85 1.99 9.37
CA GLN A 142 5.62 3.02 8.69
C GLN A 142 6.12 4.14 9.60
N VAL A 143 5.68 4.23 10.87
CA VAL A 143 6.04 5.32 11.80
C VAL A 143 7.57 5.43 11.97
N GLY A 144 8.26 4.30 12.09
CA GLY A 144 9.72 4.23 12.26
C GLY A 144 10.52 4.14 10.95
N VAL A 145 9.86 4.02 9.79
CA VAL A 145 10.54 3.71 8.52
C VAL A 145 11.04 5.00 7.86
N ASN A 146 12.32 5.05 7.50
CA ASN A 146 12.86 6.15 6.69
C ASN A 146 12.72 5.83 5.20
N ASN A 147 11.65 6.30 4.58
CA ASN A 147 11.41 6.09 3.15
C ASN A 147 11.77 7.34 2.33
N ARG A 148 12.93 7.28 1.64
CA ARG A 148 13.47 8.38 0.80
C ARG A 148 12.53 8.83 -0.32
N GLY A 149 11.68 7.93 -0.84
CA GLY A 149 10.72 8.27 -1.88
C GLY A 149 9.50 9.01 -1.32
N VAL A 150 9.08 8.66 -0.10
CA VAL A 150 7.92 9.26 0.56
C VAL A 150 8.25 10.62 1.16
N ASN A 151 9.44 10.78 1.76
CA ASN A 151 9.88 12.06 2.32
C ASN A 151 10.47 13.05 1.30
N GLY A 152 10.50 12.68 0.00
CA GLY A 152 11.01 13.54 -1.06
C GLY A 152 12.54 13.64 -1.16
N GLN A 153 13.31 12.94 -0.31
CA GLN A 153 14.78 13.01 -0.32
C GLN A 153 15.39 12.70 -1.70
N ILE A 154 14.77 11.79 -2.46
CA ILE A 154 15.22 11.46 -3.83
C ILE A 154 15.29 12.71 -4.73
N PHE A 155 14.39 13.69 -4.58
CA PHE A 155 14.42 14.90 -5.39
C PHE A 155 15.61 15.81 -5.05
N PHE A 156 16.02 15.85 -3.78
CA PHE A 156 17.26 16.53 -3.41
C PHE A 156 18.50 15.81 -3.96
N ASP A 157 18.44 14.49 -4.12
CA ASP A 157 19.53 13.73 -4.75
C ASP A 157 19.62 14.02 -6.25
N TRP A 158 18.49 14.25 -6.92
CA TRP A 158 18.45 14.80 -8.29
C TRP A 158 19.02 16.22 -8.35
N GLN A 159 18.63 17.10 -7.43
CA GLN A 159 19.12 18.48 -7.38
C GLN A 159 20.66 18.55 -7.27
N LYS A 160 21.29 17.63 -6.53
CA LYS A 160 22.75 17.60 -6.35
C LYS A 160 23.55 17.34 -7.63
N VAL A 161 22.97 16.63 -8.59
CA VAL A 161 23.65 16.21 -9.83
C VAL A 161 23.20 17.03 -11.04
N LEU A 162 22.20 17.88 -10.87
CA LEU A 162 21.64 18.76 -11.90
C LEU A 162 22.05 20.21 -11.63
N LYS A 163 21.98 21.05 -12.65
CA LYS A 163 22.05 22.51 -12.47
C LYS A 163 20.70 23.03 -11.94
N ASP A 164 20.71 24.20 -11.30
CA ASP A 164 19.56 24.76 -10.56
C ASP A 164 18.28 24.89 -11.40
N ASP A 165 18.39 25.16 -12.70
CA ASP A 165 17.27 25.35 -13.62
C ASP A 165 16.79 24.05 -14.32
N GLN A 166 17.46 22.92 -14.06
CA GLN A 166 17.21 21.67 -14.76
C GLN A 166 16.19 20.77 -14.05
N LEU A 167 15.79 21.06 -12.82
CA LEU A 167 14.83 20.25 -12.08
C LEU A 167 13.55 21.03 -11.77
N THR A 168 12.41 20.53 -12.23
CA THR A 168 11.08 21.00 -11.84
C THR A 168 10.32 19.90 -11.12
N VAL A 169 10.02 20.10 -9.84
CA VAL A 169 9.16 19.21 -9.05
C VAL A 169 7.85 19.91 -8.73
N ARG A 170 6.72 19.23 -8.99
CA ARG A 170 5.38 19.80 -8.76
C ARG A 170 4.58 19.00 -7.74
N PRO A 171 3.65 19.63 -7.00
CA PRO A 171 2.72 18.87 -6.18
C PRO A 171 1.82 17.98 -7.06
N TYR A 172 1.73 16.70 -6.72
CA TYR A 172 0.72 15.79 -7.26
C TYR A 172 -0.60 16.07 -6.54
N TYR A 173 -1.28 17.14 -6.97
CA TYR A 173 -2.48 17.64 -6.31
C TYR A 173 -3.47 18.15 -7.35
N PHE A 174 -4.65 17.51 -7.42
CA PHE A 174 -5.63 17.76 -8.48
C PHE A 174 -5.98 19.25 -8.70
N PRO A 175 -6.21 20.07 -7.65
CA PRO A 175 -6.48 21.50 -7.82
C PRO A 175 -5.34 22.31 -8.44
N THR A 176 -4.09 21.83 -8.38
CA THR A 176 -2.94 22.50 -9.01
C THR A 176 -2.75 22.13 -10.47
N PHE A 177 -3.40 21.05 -10.93
CA PHE A 177 -3.27 20.62 -12.32
C PHE A 177 -3.99 21.60 -13.25
N HIS A 178 -3.33 21.97 -14.36
CA HIS A 178 -3.95 22.81 -15.37
C HIS A 178 -5.29 22.21 -15.86
N LYS A 179 -6.38 22.97 -15.68
CA LYS A 179 -7.76 22.52 -15.98
C LYS A 179 -8.14 21.19 -15.29
N GLY A 180 -7.57 20.90 -14.12
CA GLY A 180 -7.82 19.67 -13.36
C GLY A 180 -7.29 18.40 -14.03
N ARG A 181 -6.28 18.49 -14.90
CA ARG A 181 -5.75 17.35 -15.65
C ARG A 181 -4.22 17.34 -15.62
N ILE A 182 -3.64 16.26 -15.11
CA ILE A 182 -2.18 16.10 -15.06
C ILE A 182 -1.57 16.09 -16.46
N GLU A 183 -2.29 15.58 -17.46
CA GLU A 183 -1.84 15.56 -18.85
C GLU A 183 -1.67 16.98 -19.41
N LEU A 184 -2.62 17.87 -19.07
CA LEU A 184 -2.58 19.26 -19.49
C LEU A 184 -1.58 20.07 -18.67
N ASP A 185 -1.42 19.77 -17.38
CA ASP A 185 -0.37 20.34 -16.55
C ASP A 185 1.02 20.01 -17.10
N PHE A 186 1.22 18.74 -17.49
CA PHE A 186 2.45 18.26 -18.12
C PHE A 186 2.75 18.99 -19.43
N LEU A 187 1.77 19.09 -20.34
CA LEU A 187 1.93 19.87 -21.58
C LEU A 187 2.36 21.30 -21.30
N LYS A 188 1.69 21.94 -20.32
CA LYS A 188 1.99 23.30 -19.91
C LYS A 188 3.46 23.42 -19.47
N ARG A 189 3.95 22.48 -18.69
CA ARG A 189 5.35 22.49 -18.18
C ARG A 189 6.40 22.27 -19.26
N ILE A 190 6.09 21.55 -20.33
CA ILE A 190 6.99 21.42 -21.48
C ILE A 190 6.83 22.56 -22.51
N GLY A 191 6.03 23.58 -22.20
CA GLY A 191 5.83 24.77 -23.05
C GLY A 191 4.77 24.63 -24.14
N ILE A 192 3.87 23.64 -24.03
CA ILE A 192 2.71 23.49 -24.92
C ILE A 192 1.47 24.03 -24.20
N GLU A 193 1.07 25.25 -24.56
CA GLU A 193 -0.02 25.98 -23.89
C GLU A 193 -1.09 26.49 -24.87
N GLY A 194 -2.16 27.07 -24.33
CA GLY A 194 -3.20 27.75 -25.11
C GLY A 194 -3.89 26.85 -26.13
N TRP A 195 -4.07 27.34 -27.35
CA TRP A 195 -4.78 26.62 -28.41
C TRP A 195 -4.04 25.37 -28.89
N ALA A 196 -2.70 25.34 -28.80
CA ALA A 196 -1.89 24.17 -29.13
C ALA A 196 -2.26 22.96 -28.27
N ALA A 197 -2.46 23.18 -26.96
CA ALA A 197 -2.83 22.12 -26.02
C ALA A 197 -4.23 21.52 -26.33
N ASN A 198 -5.17 22.32 -26.84
CA ASN A 198 -6.53 21.86 -27.18
C ASN A 198 -6.55 20.85 -28.34
N ARG A 199 -5.49 20.77 -29.14
CA ARG A 199 -5.39 19.82 -30.25
C ARG A 199 -5.10 18.39 -29.77
N PHE A 200 -4.66 18.19 -28.53
CA PHE A 200 -4.28 16.87 -28.01
C PHE A 200 -5.52 15.99 -27.72
N LYS A 201 -5.41 14.70 -28.03
CA LYS A 201 -6.44 13.70 -27.71
C LYS A 201 -6.38 13.43 -26.21
N LEU A 202 -7.41 13.87 -25.50
CA LEU A 202 -7.68 13.46 -24.12
C LEU A 202 -8.69 12.32 -24.13
N LYS A 203 -8.44 11.25 -23.37
CA LYS A 203 -9.49 10.28 -23.10
C LYS A 203 -10.56 10.91 -22.21
N LYS A 204 -11.83 10.64 -22.54
CA LYS A 204 -13.01 11.05 -21.76
C LYS A 204 -13.06 10.36 -20.39
N ARG A 205 -12.60 9.10 -20.31
CA ARG A 205 -12.51 8.34 -19.05
C ARG A 205 -11.15 8.57 -18.38
N LYS A 206 -11.17 8.78 -17.05
CA LYS A 206 -9.95 8.69 -16.23
C LYS A 206 -9.40 7.28 -16.38
N ILE A 207 -8.15 7.17 -16.78
CA ILE A 207 -7.45 5.89 -16.87
C ILE A 207 -7.06 5.49 -15.44
N ASN A 208 -7.32 4.23 -15.07
CA ASN A 208 -6.86 3.61 -13.81
C ASN A 208 -7.43 4.29 -12.55
N THR A 209 -8.76 4.24 -12.39
CA THR A 209 -9.38 4.73 -11.15
C THR A 209 -8.96 3.85 -9.97
N SER A 210 -8.79 4.44 -8.79
CA SER A 210 -8.51 3.66 -7.59
C SER A 210 -9.68 2.74 -7.28
N TYR A 211 -9.43 1.64 -6.55
CA TYR A 211 -10.56 0.87 -6.03
C TYR A 211 -11.44 1.75 -5.16
N THR A 212 -12.73 1.46 -5.15
CA THR A 212 -13.61 1.91 -4.05
C THR A 212 -13.15 1.29 -2.74
N GLU A 213 -13.49 1.91 -1.60
CA GLU A 213 -13.14 1.39 -0.27
C GLU A 213 -13.64 -0.05 -0.08
N GLY A 214 -14.89 -0.32 -0.47
CA GLY A 214 -15.48 -1.67 -0.42
C GLY A 214 -14.74 -2.70 -1.28
N ALA A 215 -14.37 -2.34 -2.52
CA ALA A 215 -13.60 -3.20 -3.41
C ALA A 215 -12.18 -3.49 -2.88
N LEU A 216 -11.55 -2.51 -2.23
CA LEU A 216 -10.25 -2.70 -1.61
C LEU A 216 -10.32 -3.61 -0.38
N GLU A 217 -11.31 -3.41 0.47
CA GLU A 217 -11.50 -4.23 1.66
C GLU A 217 -11.77 -5.69 1.28
N ILE A 218 -12.70 -5.96 0.34
CA ILE A 218 -12.94 -7.34 -0.08
C ILE A 218 -11.70 -7.99 -0.68
N LYS A 219 -10.89 -7.25 -1.48
CA LYS A 219 -9.63 -7.76 -2.00
C LYS A 219 -8.65 -8.11 -0.87
N ARG A 220 -8.55 -7.26 0.14
CA ARG A 220 -7.70 -7.47 1.32
C ARG A 220 -8.11 -8.72 2.09
N LEU A 221 -9.41 -8.95 2.29
CA LEU A 221 -9.93 -10.15 2.94
C LEU A 221 -9.59 -11.41 2.12
N LEU A 222 -9.87 -11.38 0.81
CA LEU A 222 -9.61 -12.51 -0.09
C LEU A 222 -8.12 -12.87 -0.19
N ASN A 223 -7.21 -11.90 -0.04
CA ASN A 223 -5.78 -12.19 -0.01
C ASN A 223 -5.38 -13.19 1.09
N GLY A 224 -6.17 -13.32 2.16
CA GLY A 224 -5.94 -14.31 3.21
C GLY A 224 -6.20 -15.77 2.80
N VAL A 225 -6.86 -16.00 1.66
CA VAL A 225 -7.18 -17.33 1.11
C VAL A 225 -6.68 -17.53 -0.33
N LEU A 226 -6.13 -16.50 -0.96
CA LEU A 226 -5.52 -16.61 -2.29
C LEU A 226 -4.12 -17.22 -2.19
N ASN A 227 -3.74 -18.00 -3.21
CA ASN A 227 -2.39 -18.53 -3.32
C ASN A 227 -1.48 -17.57 -4.11
N PRO A 228 -0.42 -16.99 -3.51
CA PRO A 228 0.49 -16.08 -4.19
C PRO A 228 1.22 -16.69 -5.40
N GLU A 229 1.51 -17.98 -5.37
CA GLU A 229 2.17 -18.72 -6.45
C GLU A 229 1.24 -18.94 -7.65
N LYS A 230 -0.07 -18.97 -7.43
CA LYS A 230 -1.11 -19.14 -8.46
C LYS A 230 -1.85 -17.83 -8.72
N ASN A 231 -1.19 -16.90 -9.41
CA ASN A 231 -1.70 -15.54 -9.58
C ASN A 231 -2.99 -15.39 -10.42
N ARG A 232 -3.44 -16.44 -11.12
CA ARG A 232 -4.61 -16.39 -12.02
C ARG A 232 -5.89 -15.98 -11.29
N GLU A 233 -6.13 -16.54 -10.11
CA GLU A 233 -7.30 -16.20 -9.27
C GLU A 233 -7.29 -14.71 -8.91
N SER A 234 -6.12 -14.20 -8.49
CA SER A 234 -5.92 -12.81 -8.12
C SER A 234 -6.14 -11.85 -9.29
N ILE A 235 -5.70 -12.20 -10.50
CA ILE A 235 -5.90 -11.41 -11.73
C ILE A 235 -7.38 -11.31 -12.10
N VAL A 236 -8.12 -12.41 -11.99
CA VAL A 236 -9.56 -12.45 -12.28
C VAL A 236 -10.32 -11.55 -11.30
N ILE A 237 -10.05 -11.70 -9.99
CA ILE A 237 -10.63 -10.85 -8.95
C ILE A 237 -10.29 -9.37 -9.19
N ASP A 238 -9.02 -9.07 -9.52
CA ASP A 238 -8.59 -7.70 -9.79
C ASP A 238 -9.37 -7.06 -10.94
N ARG A 239 -9.59 -7.82 -12.03
CA ARG A 239 -10.37 -7.36 -13.18
C ARG A 239 -11.83 -7.05 -12.80
N VAL A 240 -12.49 -7.93 -12.05
CA VAL A 240 -13.89 -7.73 -11.64
C VAL A 240 -14.00 -6.51 -10.71
N LEU A 241 -13.14 -6.40 -9.71
CA LEU A 241 -13.15 -5.31 -8.73
C LEU A 241 -12.76 -3.96 -9.35
N GLN A 242 -11.84 -3.96 -10.32
CA GLN A 242 -11.52 -2.75 -11.10
C GLN A 242 -12.71 -2.32 -11.95
N GLY A 243 -13.38 -3.26 -12.64
CA GLY A 243 -14.58 -2.97 -13.41
C GLY A 243 -15.75 -2.46 -12.57
N TYR A 244 -15.94 -3.01 -11.36
CA TYR A 244 -16.88 -2.50 -10.36
C TYR A 244 -16.53 -1.06 -9.96
N SER A 245 -15.27 -0.82 -9.58
CA SER A 245 -14.81 0.49 -9.12
C SER A 245 -14.91 1.56 -10.20
N ASP A 246 -14.59 1.23 -11.45
CA ASP A 246 -14.72 2.16 -12.58
C ASP A 246 -16.18 2.58 -12.81
N LYS A 247 -17.17 1.71 -12.57
CA LYS A 247 -18.60 2.05 -12.66
C LYS A 247 -19.05 2.93 -11.48
N SER A 248 -18.59 2.61 -10.27
CA SER A 248 -18.99 3.29 -9.03
C SER A 248 -18.34 4.66 -8.87
N ASN A 249 -17.06 4.81 -9.22
CA ASN A 249 -16.32 6.08 -9.14
C ASN A 249 -16.85 7.14 -10.12
N ASN A 250 -17.54 6.73 -11.18
CA ASN A 250 -18.25 7.68 -12.06
C ASN A 250 -19.55 8.22 -11.44
N LYS A 251 -20.01 7.64 -10.32
CA LYS A 251 -21.25 8.00 -9.61
C LYS A 251 -21.02 8.58 -8.20
N LEU A 252 -19.85 8.39 -7.61
CA LEU A 252 -19.57 8.71 -6.20
C LEU A 252 -18.89 10.07 -6.00
N ASP A 253 -19.22 10.66 -4.85
CA ASP A 253 -18.82 11.99 -4.38
C ASP A 253 -17.30 12.11 -4.15
N ILE A 254 -16.71 13.13 -4.78
CA ILE A 254 -15.30 13.51 -4.65
C ILE A 254 -15.13 14.20 -3.28
N GLY A 255 -15.17 13.44 -2.20
CA GLY A 255 -15.08 14.01 -0.84
C GLY A 255 -14.92 13.00 0.29
N LYS A 256 -14.91 11.70 -0.02
CA LYS A 256 -14.82 10.65 1.01
C LYS A 256 -13.36 10.40 1.43
N LYS A 257 -13.00 10.85 2.64
CA LYS A 257 -11.74 10.54 3.34
C LYS A 257 -11.81 9.22 4.12
N GLN A 258 -10.81 8.35 3.99
CA GLN A 258 -10.64 7.19 4.85
C GLN A 258 -10.31 7.63 6.27
N ALA A 259 -10.94 7.00 7.27
CA ALA A 259 -10.63 7.24 8.68
C ALA A 259 -9.44 6.37 9.10
N VAL A 260 -8.54 6.93 9.90
CA VAL A 260 -7.38 6.25 10.50
C VAL A 260 -7.34 6.62 11.98
N ASN A 261 -6.84 5.71 12.82
CA ASN A 261 -6.63 5.97 14.24
C ASN A 261 -5.87 7.30 14.43
N THR A 262 -6.41 8.17 15.29
CA THR A 262 -5.89 9.53 15.50
C THR A 262 -4.40 9.52 15.92
N ALA A 263 -3.99 8.58 16.77
CA ALA A 263 -2.59 8.49 17.21
C ALA A 263 -1.66 8.08 16.06
N VAL A 264 -2.07 7.11 15.22
CA VAL A 264 -1.31 6.69 14.04
C VAL A 264 -1.21 7.83 13.01
N PHE A 265 -2.32 8.52 12.77
CA PHE A 265 -2.36 9.67 11.87
C PHE A 265 -1.39 10.78 12.31
N ASN A 266 -1.42 11.16 13.59
CA ASN A 266 -0.55 12.19 14.14
C ASN A 266 0.91 11.76 14.07
N ALA A 267 1.24 10.53 14.49
CA ALA A 267 2.61 10.02 14.45
C ALA A 267 3.23 10.07 13.05
N ILE A 268 2.47 9.71 12.01
CA ILE A 268 2.93 9.80 10.62
C ILE A 268 3.02 11.27 10.15
N SER A 269 2.05 12.11 10.51
CA SER A 269 2.05 13.53 10.14
C SER A 269 3.29 14.23 10.71
N ASP A 270 3.57 14.06 12.00
CA ASP A 270 4.73 14.62 12.69
C ASP A 270 6.03 14.11 12.07
N ARG A 271 6.09 12.81 11.73
CA ARG A 271 7.26 12.18 11.12
C ARG A 271 7.67 12.85 9.82
N TYR A 272 6.71 13.20 8.97
CA TYR A 272 6.98 13.76 7.64
C TYR A 272 6.87 15.29 7.57
N GLN A 273 6.42 15.97 8.63
CA GLN A 273 6.23 17.43 8.65
C GLN A 273 7.48 18.19 8.18
N ARG A 274 8.64 17.94 8.81
CA ARG A 274 9.90 18.61 8.44
C ARG A 274 10.30 18.36 6.98
N SER A 275 10.05 17.15 6.47
CA SER A 275 10.36 16.82 5.08
C SER A 275 9.43 17.52 4.10
N MET A 276 8.16 17.69 4.46
CA MET A 276 7.17 18.42 3.69
C MET A 276 7.49 19.91 3.63
N GLU A 277 7.80 20.53 4.77
CA GLU A 277 8.24 21.93 4.86
C GLU A 277 9.49 22.14 3.99
N ARG A 278 10.49 21.28 4.13
CA ARG A 278 11.70 21.33 3.30
C ARG A 278 11.40 21.21 1.80
N MET A 279 10.51 20.31 1.40
CA MET A 279 10.09 20.17 -0.01
C MET A 279 9.40 21.43 -0.52
N ARG A 280 8.45 21.97 0.26
CA ARG A 280 7.72 23.21 -0.07
C ARG A 280 8.67 24.39 -0.26
N ASP A 281 9.59 24.57 0.68
CA ASP A 281 10.40 25.78 0.75
C ASP A 281 11.57 25.77 -0.26
N ASN A 282 12.02 24.58 -0.71
CA ASN A 282 13.23 24.46 -1.53
C ASN A 282 13.05 23.86 -2.93
N LEU A 283 11.99 23.07 -3.19
CA LEU A 283 11.90 22.28 -4.43
C LEU A 283 10.54 22.33 -5.14
N LEU A 284 9.42 22.49 -4.42
CA LEU A 284 8.10 22.41 -5.04
C LEU A 284 7.73 23.70 -5.76
N ALA A 285 7.56 23.60 -7.07
CA ALA A 285 7.02 24.67 -7.89
C ALA A 285 5.51 24.82 -7.67
N PHE A 286 5.10 26.00 -7.16
CA PHE A 286 3.70 26.38 -6.92
C PHE A 286 2.96 25.42 -5.96
N CYS A 287 3.47 25.29 -4.73
CA CYS A 287 2.85 24.48 -3.68
C CYS A 287 1.78 25.28 -2.91
N PRO A 288 0.47 24.99 -3.04
CA PRO A 288 -0.56 25.64 -2.24
C PRO A 288 -0.55 25.10 -0.80
N ASP A 289 -1.06 25.88 0.15
CA ASP A 289 -1.14 25.48 1.57
C ASP A 289 -1.97 24.21 1.77
N ASP A 290 -3.03 24.02 0.99
CA ASP A 290 -3.88 22.82 1.06
C ASP A 290 -3.13 21.53 0.67
N PHE A 291 -2.02 21.61 -0.08
CA PHE A 291 -1.18 20.44 -0.36
C PHE A 291 -0.49 19.91 0.91
N MET A 292 -0.29 20.75 1.92
CA MET A 292 0.31 20.35 3.20
C MET A 292 -0.62 19.48 4.04
N ARG A 293 -1.86 19.24 3.58
CA ARG A 293 -2.85 18.41 4.25
C ARG A 293 -3.25 17.24 3.35
N PRO A 294 -3.39 16.01 3.90
CA PRO A 294 -3.91 14.89 3.14
C PRO A 294 -5.37 15.12 2.74
N GLN A 295 -5.74 14.59 1.58
CA GLN A 295 -7.01 14.79 0.89
C GLN A 295 -7.92 13.56 0.99
N THR A 296 -7.34 12.36 1.06
CA THR A 296 -8.05 11.08 1.03
C THR A 296 -8.07 10.37 2.38
N VAL A 297 -7.45 10.96 3.42
CA VAL A 297 -7.43 10.42 4.77
C VAL A 297 -7.62 11.51 5.81
N ALA A 298 -8.23 11.15 6.93
CA ALA A 298 -8.41 12.01 8.10
C ALA A 298 -8.33 11.17 9.40
N PRO A 299 -7.99 11.81 10.54
CA PRO A 299 -8.02 11.14 11.83
C PRO A 299 -9.47 10.81 12.22
N LEU A 300 -9.67 9.68 12.90
CA LEU A 300 -10.98 9.16 13.29
C LEU A 300 -11.83 10.19 14.05
N ALA A 301 -11.19 11.01 14.91
CA ALA A 301 -11.86 12.05 15.68
C ALA A 301 -12.50 13.17 14.82
N GLN A 302 -12.13 13.29 13.55
CA GLN A 302 -12.60 14.32 12.62
C GLN A 302 -13.42 13.73 11.46
N THR A 303 -13.78 12.46 11.53
CA THR A 303 -14.56 11.77 10.49
C THR A 303 -15.90 11.36 11.07
N GLU A 304 -17.00 11.73 10.40
CA GLU A 304 -18.31 11.14 10.68
C GLU A 304 -18.25 9.62 10.46
N ALA A 305 -18.90 8.85 11.35
CA ALA A 305 -18.95 7.39 11.24
C ALA A 305 -19.47 6.98 9.87
N ARG A 306 -18.69 6.18 9.13
CA ARG A 306 -19.06 5.74 7.78
C ARG A 306 -19.47 4.29 7.71
N LYS A 307 -20.49 4.05 6.88
CA LYS A 307 -20.98 2.74 6.40
C LYS A 307 -19.82 1.95 5.76
N SER A 308 -19.31 0.97 6.49
CA SER A 308 -18.05 0.26 6.18
C SER A 308 -18.21 -1.22 5.83
N LEU A 309 -19.44 -1.71 5.70
CA LEU A 309 -19.74 -3.10 5.32
C LEU A 309 -20.66 -3.22 4.10
N GLU A 310 -21.62 -2.32 3.93
CA GLU A 310 -22.54 -2.31 2.78
C GLU A 310 -21.79 -2.22 1.42
N ASP A 311 -20.77 -1.36 1.36
CA ASP A 311 -19.93 -1.20 0.17
C ASP A 311 -19.08 -2.45 -0.10
N VAL A 312 -18.62 -3.12 0.96
CA VAL A 312 -17.87 -4.38 0.87
C VAL A 312 -18.76 -5.49 0.34
N ILE A 313 -19.98 -5.63 0.91
CA ILE A 313 -20.98 -6.60 0.48
C ILE A 313 -21.38 -6.36 -0.98
N SER A 314 -21.55 -5.10 -1.38
CA SER A 314 -21.84 -4.73 -2.77
C SER A 314 -20.75 -5.20 -3.74
N ALA A 315 -19.47 -4.98 -3.39
CA ALA A 315 -18.35 -5.44 -4.20
C ALA A 315 -18.22 -6.98 -4.21
N TYR A 316 -18.46 -7.64 -3.08
CA TYR A 316 -18.50 -9.09 -2.96
C TYR A 316 -19.60 -9.72 -3.80
N LYS A 317 -20.82 -9.17 -3.78
CA LYS A 317 -21.93 -9.63 -4.64
C LYS A 317 -21.59 -9.56 -6.12
N GLU A 318 -20.86 -8.52 -6.55
CA GLU A 318 -20.40 -8.42 -7.93
C GLU A 318 -19.38 -9.52 -8.30
N LEU A 319 -18.51 -9.93 -7.37
CA LEU A 319 -17.64 -11.09 -7.55
C LEU A 319 -18.43 -12.38 -7.67
N CYS A 320 -19.39 -12.65 -6.77
CA CYS A 320 -20.25 -13.83 -6.86
C CYS A 320 -21.05 -13.88 -8.16
N ARG A 321 -21.49 -12.73 -8.68
CA ARG A 321 -22.24 -12.63 -9.93
C ARG A 321 -21.39 -12.91 -11.17
N GLN A 322 -20.14 -12.44 -11.19
CA GLN A 322 -19.26 -12.58 -12.37
C GLN A 322 -18.44 -13.87 -12.35
N GLU A 323 -18.05 -14.35 -11.17
CA GLU A 323 -17.10 -15.45 -10.99
C GLU A 323 -17.58 -16.45 -9.90
N PRO A 324 -18.80 -17.02 -10.04
CA PRO A 324 -19.43 -17.84 -8.99
C PRO A 324 -18.58 -19.05 -8.58
N GLU A 325 -18.07 -19.81 -9.55
CA GLU A 325 -17.25 -21.01 -9.28
C GLU A 325 -15.94 -20.67 -8.56
N LEU A 326 -15.33 -19.52 -8.86
CA LEU A 326 -14.13 -19.08 -8.17
C LEU A 326 -14.45 -18.75 -6.71
N MET A 327 -15.57 -18.06 -6.47
CA MET A 327 -15.97 -17.70 -5.12
C MET A 327 -16.33 -18.92 -4.27
N GLU A 328 -17.00 -19.93 -4.86
CA GLU A 328 -17.27 -21.22 -4.22
C GLU A 328 -15.98 -21.95 -3.84
N ARG A 329 -14.99 -22.02 -4.75
CA ARG A 329 -13.68 -22.62 -4.42
C ARG A 329 -12.96 -21.89 -3.29
N LEU A 330 -13.04 -20.56 -3.23
CA LEU A 330 -12.40 -19.78 -2.16
C LEU A 330 -13.14 -19.95 -0.83
N GLN A 331 -14.47 -20.10 -0.86
CA GLN A 331 -15.28 -20.43 0.31
C GLN A 331 -14.92 -21.81 0.86
N LEU A 332 -14.80 -22.85 0.02
CA LEU A 332 -14.36 -24.18 0.44
C LEU A 332 -12.96 -24.13 1.07
N ARG A 333 -12.00 -23.44 0.44
CA ARG A 333 -10.65 -23.26 0.98
C ARG A 333 -10.64 -22.56 2.34
N LEU A 334 -11.55 -21.61 2.55
CA LEU A 334 -11.71 -20.95 3.85
C LEU A 334 -12.34 -21.90 4.88
N ALA A 335 -13.35 -22.69 4.49
CA ALA A 335 -13.99 -23.67 5.36
C ALA A 335 -12.98 -24.72 5.86
N ASP A 336 -12.15 -25.27 4.95
CA ASP A 336 -11.08 -26.21 5.32
C ASP A 336 -10.12 -25.60 6.35
N LYS A 337 -9.79 -24.31 6.18
CA LYS A 337 -8.92 -23.57 7.11
C LYS A 337 -9.58 -23.27 8.46
N LEU A 338 -10.89 -23.09 8.50
CA LEU A 338 -11.61 -22.91 9.77
C LEU A 338 -11.70 -24.22 10.57
N GLN A 339 -11.63 -25.36 9.89
CA GLN A 339 -11.72 -26.70 10.50
C GLN A 339 -10.36 -27.31 10.86
N SER A 340 -9.24 -26.77 10.35
CA SER A 340 -7.92 -27.32 10.66
C SER A 340 -7.58 -27.17 12.15
N GLU A 341 -7.23 -28.27 12.81
CA GLU A 341 -6.82 -28.36 14.23
C GLU A 341 -5.49 -27.67 14.56
N GLU A 342 -4.84 -27.03 13.57
CA GLU A 342 -3.62 -26.27 13.82
C GLU A 342 -3.94 -25.08 14.73
N ARG A 343 -3.34 -25.09 15.93
CA ARG A 343 -3.53 -24.15 17.07
C ARG A 343 -3.23 -22.67 16.79
N ASP A 344 -3.05 -22.27 15.54
CA ASP A 344 -2.82 -20.87 15.20
C ASP A 344 -4.13 -20.08 15.26
N GLU A 345 -4.13 -18.98 16.01
CA GLU A 345 -5.27 -18.06 16.07
C GLU A 345 -5.66 -17.60 14.66
N ILE A 346 -6.86 -17.96 14.21
CA ILE A 346 -7.40 -17.55 12.91
C ILE A 346 -7.50 -16.01 12.88
N PRO A 347 -6.82 -15.32 11.95
CA PRO A 347 -6.86 -13.87 11.88
C PRO A 347 -8.28 -13.34 11.74
N TYR A 348 -8.61 -12.25 12.44
CA TYR A 348 -9.94 -11.62 12.38
C TYR A 348 -10.40 -11.29 10.95
N ALA A 349 -9.48 -10.98 10.03
CA ALA A 349 -9.81 -10.77 8.62
C ALA A 349 -10.40 -12.02 7.94
N GLN A 350 -9.95 -13.23 8.30
CA GLN A 350 -10.51 -14.49 7.79
C GLN A 350 -11.86 -14.81 8.45
N LEU A 351 -12.03 -14.50 9.74
CA LEU A 351 -13.32 -14.61 10.42
C LEU A 351 -14.38 -13.69 9.77
N LYS A 352 -14.01 -12.43 9.53
CA LYS A 352 -14.86 -11.46 8.81
C LYS A 352 -15.21 -11.92 7.39
N LEU A 353 -14.24 -12.52 6.67
CA LEU A 353 -14.47 -13.09 5.35
C LEU A 353 -15.46 -14.26 5.41
N ALA A 354 -15.30 -15.14 6.41
CA ALA A 354 -16.14 -16.31 6.62
C ALA A 354 -17.59 -15.92 6.89
N GLU A 355 -17.84 -14.96 7.78
CA GLU A 355 -19.19 -14.42 8.03
C GLU A 355 -19.83 -13.87 6.75
N MET A 356 -19.08 -13.10 5.97
CA MET A 356 -19.56 -12.53 4.71
C MET A 356 -19.80 -13.61 3.63
N MET A 357 -19.04 -14.71 3.67
CA MET A 357 -19.26 -15.90 2.84
C MET A 357 -20.35 -16.83 3.38
N GLY A 358 -20.97 -16.52 4.54
CA GLY A 358 -22.00 -17.37 5.14
C GLY A 358 -21.48 -18.67 5.75
N LEU A 359 -20.20 -18.73 6.11
CA LEU A 359 -19.61 -19.86 6.83
C LEU A 359 -19.86 -19.71 8.34
N PRO A 360 -20.10 -20.82 9.07
CA PRO A 360 -20.18 -20.78 10.53
C PRO A 360 -18.81 -20.40 11.11
N VAL A 361 -18.82 -19.45 12.06
CA VAL A 361 -17.60 -18.98 12.74
C VAL A 361 -17.82 -19.09 14.23
N ARG A 362 -16.84 -19.65 14.95
CA ARG A 362 -16.80 -19.60 16.42
C ARG A 362 -16.33 -18.22 16.83
N GLU A 363 -17.12 -17.51 17.64
CA GLU A 363 -16.71 -16.20 18.12
C GLU A 363 -15.41 -16.29 18.93
N PRO A 364 -14.39 -15.47 18.62
CA PRO A 364 -13.18 -15.45 19.40
C PRO A 364 -13.49 -14.94 20.82
N LYS A 365 -13.04 -15.71 21.82
CA LYS A 365 -13.18 -15.28 23.21
C LYS A 365 -12.23 -14.10 23.47
N PRO A 366 -12.68 -13.04 24.16
CA PRO A 366 -11.82 -11.92 24.49
C PRO A 366 -10.66 -12.41 25.37
N LYS A 367 -9.45 -11.97 25.05
CA LYS A 367 -8.25 -12.26 25.84
C LYS A 367 -8.37 -11.53 27.19
N PRO A 368 -8.55 -12.23 28.34
CA PRO A 368 -8.67 -11.54 29.61
C PRO A 368 -7.36 -10.82 29.95
N PRO A 369 -7.41 -9.55 30.40
CA PRO A 369 -6.21 -8.86 30.85
C PRO A 369 -5.58 -9.60 32.02
N LEU A 370 -4.29 -9.37 32.24
CA LEU A 370 -3.62 -9.89 33.43
C LEU A 370 -4.36 -9.35 34.68
N PRO A 371 -4.87 -10.23 35.56
CA PRO A 371 -5.63 -9.79 36.74
C PRO A 371 -4.79 -8.93 37.68
N SER A 372 -5.38 -7.93 38.34
CA SER A 372 -4.66 -7.04 39.27
C SER A 372 -3.94 -7.81 40.38
N ASN A 373 -4.55 -8.88 40.90
CA ASN A 373 -3.92 -9.74 41.89
C ASN A 373 -2.69 -10.49 41.37
N ALA A 374 -2.62 -10.77 40.07
CA ALA A 374 -1.43 -11.35 39.44
C ALA A 374 -0.33 -10.30 39.29
N LEU A 375 -0.68 -9.06 38.95
CA LEU A 375 0.26 -7.93 38.94
C LEU A 375 0.85 -7.67 40.33
N ASP A 376 0.03 -7.70 41.38
CA ASP A 376 0.50 -7.54 42.76
C ASP A 376 1.53 -8.62 43.14
N VAL A 377 1.30 -9.87 42.71
CA VAL A 377 2.26 -10.97 42.89
C VAL A 377 3.53 -10.72 42.09
N PHE A 378 3.43 -10.28 40.83
CA PHE A 378 4.57 -10.06 39.94
C PHE A 378 5.47 -8.91 40.39
N LEU A 379 4.90 -7.91 41.06
CA LEU A 379 5.60 -6.72 41.53
C LEU A 379 6.07 -6.83 43.00
N SER A 380 5.64 -7.85 43.74
CA SER A 380 6.02 -8.05 45.14
C SER A 380 7.43 -8.63 45.29
N GLU A 381 8.27 -7.98 46.10
CA GLU A 381 9.62 -8.44 46.45
C GLU A 381 9.64 -9.77 47.22
N ASN A 382 8.51 -10.13 47.84
CA ASN A 382 8.37 -11.36 48.64
C ASN A 382 7.93 -12.58 47.81
N SER A 383 7.59 -12.37 46.53
CA SER A 383 7.08 -13.43 45.65
C SER A 383 8.19 -14.37 45.20
N LYS A 384 7.90 -15.68 45.18
CA LYS A 384 8.84 -16.71 44.73
C LYS A 384 8.50 -17.16 43.30
N PRO A 385 9.44 -17.79 42.57
CA PRO A 385 9.16 -18.33 41.23
C PRO A 385 7.90 -19.19 41.11
N VAL A 386 7.57 -19.95 42.16
CA VAL A 386 6.36 -20.77 42.24
C VAL A 386 5.07 -19.94 42.24
N ASP A 387 5.08 -18.74 42.83
CA ASP A 387 3.93 -17.84 42.84
C ASP A 387 3.70 -17.25 41.45
N TYR A 388 4.77 -16.92 40.72
CA TYR A 388 4.67 -16.47 39.33
C TYR A 388 4.06 -17.54 38.44
N LEU A 389 4.58 -18.78 38.49
CA LEU A 389 4.05 -19.89 37.69
C LEU A 389 2.58 -20.21 38.04
N ARG A 390 2.19 -20.09 39.31
CA ARG A 390 0.79 -20.27 39.72
C ARG A 390 -0.13 -19.21 39.12
N GLU A 391 0.27 -17.93 39.13
CA GLU A 391 -0.58 -16.89 38.55
C GLU A 391 -0.58 -16.94 37.01
N ILE A 392 0.53 -17.32 36.39
CA ILE A 392 0.61 -17.59 34.94
C ILE A 392 -0.33 -18.75 34.57
N SER A 393 -0.34 -19.86 35.32
CA SER A 393 -1.23 -20.98 34.98
C SER A 393 -2.71 -20.66 35.17
N LYS A 394 -3.07 -19.87 36.19
CA LYS A 394 -4.43 -19.33 36.33
C LYS A 394 -4.80 -18.41 35.18
N TRP A 395 -3.87 -17.59 34.70
CA TRP A 395 -4.10 -16.71 33.58
C TRP A 395 -4.27 -17.48 32.26
N LEU A 396 -3.41 -18.48 32.00
CA LEU A 396 -3.51 -19.39 30.83
C LEU A 396 -4.83 -20.17 30.84
N GLU A 397 -5.25 -20.68 31.98
CA GLU A 397 -6.52 -21.40 32.08
C GLU A 397 -7.72 -20.47 31.84
N ARG A 398 -7.71 -19.26 32.39
CA ARG A 398 -8.71 -18.23 32.07
C ARG A 398 -8.72 -17.84 30.60
N TYR A 399 -7.57 -17.94 29.94
CA TYR A 399 -7.41 -17.71 28.52
C TYR A 399 -7.92 -18.89 27.66
N GLY A 400 -8.29 -20.02 28.29
CA GLY A 400 -8.75 -21.24 27.61
C GLY A 400 -7.62 -22.19 27.22
N ASP A 401 -6.36 -21.84 27.50
CA ASP A 401 -5.20 -22.69 27.24
C ASP A 401 -4.91 -23.58 28.45
N THR A 402 -5.81 -24.55 28.66
CA THR A 402 -5.77 -25.43 29.84
C THR A 402 -4.58 -26.40 29.78
N GLU A 403 -4.11 -26.75 28.57
CA GLU A 403 -2.97 -27.64 28.38
C GLU A 403 -1.67 -26.97 28.81
N SER A 404 -1.34 -25.77 28.29
CA SER A 404 -0.17 -25.04 28.76
C SER A 404 -0.31 -24.62 30.23
N ALA A 405 -1.52 -24.37 30.73
CA ALA A 405 -1.73 -24.15 32.16
C ALA A 405 -1.31 -25.37 33.00
N CYS A 406 -1.60 -26.60 32.55
CA CYS A 406 -1.15 -27.84 33.19
C CYS A 406 0.37 -28.00 33.15
N GLU A 407 1.03 -27.72 32.02
CA GLU A 407 2.50 -27.78 31.89
C GLU A 407 3.19 -26.79 32.84
N VAL A 408 2.68 -25.55 32.91
CA VAL A 408 3.19 -24.54 33.84
C VAL A 408 2.99 -24.95 35.30
N LEU A 409 1.86 -25.59 35.62
CA LEU A 409 1.62 -26.14 36.97
C LEU A 409 2.56 -27.30 37.30
N ASP A 410 2.86 -28.18 36.35
CA ASP A 410 3.81 -29.27 36.55
C ASP A 410 5.20 -28.72 36.88
N LYS A 411 5.63 -27.65 36.18
CA LYS A 411 6.86 -26.95 36.53
C LYS A 411 6.79 -26.30 37.92
N ALA A 412 5.65 -25.69 38.27
CA ALA A 412 5.44 -25.09 39.59
C ALA A 412 5.51 -26.15 40.72
N ILE A 413 4.97 -27.35 40.50
CA ILE A 413 4.98 -28.47 41.46
C ILE A 413 6.39 -29.04 41.64
N GLU A 414 7.20 -29.07 40.58
CA GLU A 414 8.61 -29.51 40.60
C GLU A 414 9.43 -28.61 41.54
N ILE A 415 9.30 -27.29 41.40
CA ILE A 415 10.09 -26.31 42.17
C ILE A 415 9.53 -26.01 43.57
N ALA A 416 8.29 -26.39 43.86
CA ALA A 416 7.67 -26.15 45.17
C ALA A 416 8.32 -26.97 46.29
N ALA A 417 8.71 -26.30 47.39
CA ALA A 417 9.14 -26.97 48.62
C ALA A 417 8.02 -27.84 49.23
N LYS A 418 8.39 -28.93 49.93
CA LYS A 418 7.43 -29.86 50.57
C LYS A 418 6.54 -29.09 51.56
N GLY A 419 5.21 -29.27 51.49
CA GLY A 419 4.26 -28.61 52.38
C GLY A 419 2.90 -28.30 51.74
N GLU A 420 2.12 -27.42 52.37
CA GLU A 420 0.77 -27.04 51.93
C GLU A 420 0.73 -26.40 50.53
N ASN A 421 1.75 -25.61 50.17
CA ASN A 421 1.85 -24.98 48.85
C ASN A 421 1.91 -26.00 47.70
N LYS A 422 2.65 -27.11 47.88
CA LYS A 422 2.73 -28.17 46.86
C LYS A 422 1.40 -28.91 46.72
N LYS A 423 0.68 -29.15 47.84
CA LYS A 423 -0.65 -29.76 47.83
C LYS A 423 -1.67 -28.88 47.12
N ALA A 424 -1.62 -27.56 47.32
CA ALA A 424 -2.51 -26.61 46.63
C ALA A 424 -2.30 -26.62 45.10
N LEU A 425 -1.05 -26.63 44.64
CA LEU A 425 -0.73 -26.71 43.21
C LEU A 425 -1.17 -28.04 42.58
N GLN A 426 -0.97 -29.16 43.28
CA GLN A 426 -1.44 -30.47 42.83
C GLN A 426 -2.97 -30.55 42.72
N ARG A 427 -3.70 -29.93 43.66
CA ARG A 427 -5.16 -29.82 43.57
C ARG A 427 -5.58 -29.02 42.34
N LEU A 428 -4.95 -27.87 42.11
CA LEU A 428 -5.23 -27.01 40.96
C LEU A 428 -4.93 -27.74 39.63
N ARG A 429 -3.79 -28.43 39.53
CA ARG A 429 -3.43 -29.25 38.36
C ARG A 429 -4.44 -30.36 38.11
N LYS A 430 -4.93 -31.03 39.15
CA LYS A 430 -5.99 -32.05 39.02
C LYS A 430 -7.29 -31.44 38.50
N THR A 431 -7.67 -30.25 38.97
CA THR A 431 -8.86 -29.56 38.46
C THR A 431 -8.73 -29.22 36.97
N TYR A 432 -7.57 -28.77 36.52
CA TYR A 432 -7.35 -28.43 35.11
C TYR A 432 -7.29 -29.68 34.22
N GLN A 433 -6.70 -30.76 34.72
CA GLN A 433 -6.72 -32.07 34.06
C GLN A 433 -8.15 -32.59 33.85
N GLN A 434 -9.00 -32.50 34.87
CA GLN A 434 -10.40 -32.89 34.76
C GLN A 434 -11.15 -32.03 33.74
N ARG A 435 -10.84 -30.73 33.66
CA ARG A 435 -11.42 -29.84 32.64
C ARG A 435 -11.01 -30.23 31.23
N LEU A 436 -9.73 -30.56 31.00
CA LEU A 436 -9.24 -31.08 29.72
C LEU A 436 -9.96 -32.37 29.32
N GLU A 437 -10.18 -33.28 30.27
CA GLU A 437 -10.91 -34.53 30.03
C GLU A 437 -12.35 -34.26 29.58
N THR A 438 -13.09 -33.36 30.24
CA THR A 438 -14.44 -32.96 29.80
C THR A 438 -14.46 -32.22 28.46
N LEU A 439 -13.45 -31.41 28.15
CA LEU A 439 -13.38 -30.69 26.87
C LEU A 439 -13.16 -31.66 25.70
N ASN A 440 -12.39 -32.72 25.91
CA ASN A 440 -12.15 -33.76 24.90
C ASN A 440 -13.32 -34.77 24.73
N GLU A 441 -14.31 -34.75 25.63
CA GLU A 441 -15.54 -35.56 25.52
C GLU A 441 -16.70 -34.81 24.83
N GLU A 442 -16.60 -33.48 24.70
CA GLU A 442 -17.61 -32.61 24.06
C GLU A 442 -17.26 -32.19 22.61
N ASP A 443 -16.02 -32.38 22.18
CA ASP A 443 -15.55 -32.28 20.77
C ASP A 443 -15.64 -33.65 20.08
#